data_AF-A0A8S3E9Y4-F1
#
_entry.id   AF-A0A8S3E9Y4-F1
#
_cell.length_a   1.000
_cell.length_b   1.000
_cell.length_c   1.000
_cell.angle_alpha   90.00
_cell.angle_beta   90.00
_cell.angle_gamma   90.00
#
_symmetry.space_group_name_H-M   'P 1'
#
loop_
_entity.id
_entity.type
_entity.pdbx_description
1 polymer ?
#
loop_
_entity_poly.entity_id
_entity_poly.type
_entity_poly.pdbx_seq_one_letter_code
_entity_poly.pdbx_strand_id
1 'polypeptide(L)'
;SADQDVAVSAEQEISSSQAPKKKTNFYCFEPFINFCRRLHQALFVHDVYASLFFCDFINMVIVICFYSQFGERASGNNVVQTIKENKVPVAFLAMLLIQFLLIVIDRALYLRRNVRGKLFFHLFQVIGVHIWLFFVLPGITHTKFRDNVAAQFWYLFKCIYFGYSSTQVRLGYPKRIAGNFLMKKFNYVNQILYRIYLLIPFLLELRTIMDWIFTDTALGLSSWLQLEDVYSNMYLLKCARWAEKKYPTQRGVTRPKLTKYGVGGSLLTLLILLIWFPLLFFSFSSSFYQPNPPTEVNVEIKVGPYLPIYHMTAQDIDLVSFSSTDLKILRDKIDTLNAE
;
A
#
# COMPACT_ATOMS: atom_id res chain seq x y z
N SER A 1 -55.06 34.92 48.99
CA SER A 1 -55.84 34.03 48.10
C SER A 1 -56.34 34.75 46.84
N ALA A 2 -55.61 35.74 46.32
CA ALA A 2 -55.94 36.43 45.07
C ALA A 2 -54.72 36.60 44.13
N ASP A 3 -53.49 36.47 44.66
CA ASP A 3 -52.25 36.52 43.86
C ASP A 3 -51.82 35.16 43.27
N GLN A 4 -52.43 34.04 43.68
CA GLN A 4 -52.13 32.73 43.08
C GLN A 4 -52.96 32.45 41.80
N ASP A 5 -54.12 33.08 41.65
CA ASP A 5 -55.01 32.83 40.50
C ASP A 5 -54.64 33.67 39.26
N VAL A 6 -53.93 34.79 39.45
CA VAL A 6 -53.43 35.63 38.34
C VAL A 6 -52.20 35.00 37.68
N ALA A 7 -51.35 34.31 38.45
CA ALA A 7 -50.18 33.60 37.91
C ALA A 7 -50.58 32.39 37.07
N VAL A 8 -51.60 31.64 37.48
CA VAL A 8 -52.11 30.47 36.74
C VAL A 8 -52.81 30.87 35.44
N SER A 9 -53.47 32.03 35.42
CA SER A 9 -54.14 32.54 34.21
C SER A 9 -53.15 33.08 33.17
N ALA A 10 -52.04 33.69 33.60
CA ALA A 10 -50.99 34.17 32.70
C ALA A 10 -50.15 33.02 32.06
N GLU A 11 -50.01 31.89 32.75
CA GLU A 11 -49.27 30.72 32.25
C GLU A 11 -50.08 29.91 31.22
N GLN A 12 -51.42 30.01 31.24
CA GLN A 12 -52.28 29.38 30.23
C GLN A 12 -52.34 30.13 28.89
N GLU A 13 -52.19 31.46 28.87
CA GLU A 13 -52.18 32.22 27.61
C GLU A 13 -50.87 32.08 26.82
N ILE A 14 -49.75 31.77 27.48
CA ILE A 14 -48.47 31.55 26.78
C ILE A 14 -48.43 30.16 26.08
N SER A 15 -49.30 29.22 26.47
CA SER A 15 -49.39 27.89 25.86
C SER A 15 -50.22 27.84 24.56
N SER A 16 -50.95 28.89 24.19
CA SER A 16 -51.90 28.85 23.05
C SER A 16 -51.40 29.55 21.77
N SER A 17 -50.23 30.21 21.80
CA SER A 17 -49.64 30.85 20.60
C SER A 17 -48.35 30.14 20.12
N GLN A 18 -48.46 28.87 19.75
CA GLN A 18 -47.52 28.28 18.78
C GLN A 18 -48.21 28.15 17.42
N ALA A 19 -47.99 29.16 16.58
CA ALA A 19 -48.27 29.09 15.15
C ALA A 19 -47.72 27.77 14.57
N PRO A 20 -48.44 27.10 13.65
CA PRO A 20 -47.99 25.83 13.09
C PRO A 20 -46.70 26.06 12.32
N LYS A 21 -45.57 25.68 12.92
CA LYS A 21 -44.31 25.54 12.19
C LYS A 21 -44.58 24.57 11.04
N LYS A 22 -44.56 25.09 9.81
CA LYS A 22 -44.64 24.31 8.57
C LYS A 22 -43.67 23.13 8.65
N LYS A 23 -44.18 21.96 9.04
CA LYS A 23 -43.47 20.67 8.99
C LYS A 23 -43.50 20.19 7.54
N THR A 24 -42.76 20.88 6.67
CA THR A 24 -42.62 20.49 5.27
C THR A 24 -41.39 19.58 5.13
N ASN A 25 -41.64 18.33 4.72
CA ASN A 25 -40.72 17.41 4.05
C ASN A 25 -39.58 16.73 4.84
N PHE A 26 -39.83 16.18 6.04
CA PHE A 26 -38.87 15.26 6.70
C PHE A 26 -39.38 13.82 6.96
N TYR A 27 -40.58 13.47 6.49
CA TYR A 27 -41.14 12.12 6.69
C TYR A 27 -40.37 11.01 5.95
N CYS A 28 -39.65 11.33 4.87
CA CYS A 28 -38.86 10.33 4.13
C CYS A 28 -37.55 9.93 4.84
N PHE A 29 -36.97 10.83 5.65
CA PHE A 29 -35.73 10.57 6.39
C PHE A 29 -35.98 10.05 7.81
N GLU A 30 -37.20 10.17 8.33
CA GLU A 30 -37.58 9.64 9.64
C GLU A 30 -37.27 8.15 9.83
N PRO A 31 -37.59 7.23 8.89
CA PRO A 31 -37.20 5.82 9.02
C PRO A 31 -35.68 5.62 9.03
N PHE A 32 -34.93 6.43 8.27
CA PHE A 32 -33.47 6.38 8.23
C PHE A 32 -32.85 6.86 9.56
N ILE A 33 -33.35 7.96 10.12
CA ILE A 33 -32.93 8.48 11.42
C ILE A 33 -33.24 7.46 12.53
N ASN A 34 -34.41 6.83 12.47
CA ASN A 34 -34.80 5.77 13.41
C ASN A 34 -33.93 4.52 13.26
N PHE A 35 -33.55 4.13 12.03
CA PHE A 35 -32.58 3.05 11.78
C PHE A 35 -31.20 3.38 12.36
N CYS A 36 -30.64 4.57 12.09
CA CYS A 36 -29.37 5.01 12.66
C CYS A 36 -29.41 5.06 14.20
N ARG A 37 -30.57 5.41 14.79
CA ARG A 37 -30.76 5.41 16.24
C ARG A 37 -30.76 3.98 16.81
N ARG A 38 -31.42 3.03 16.13
CA ARG A 38 -31.44 1.60 16.52
C ARG A 38 -30.08 0.94 16.38
N LEU A 39 -29.30 1.31 15.37
CA LEU A 39 -27.93 0.83 15.15
C LEU A 39 -27.00 1.14 16.36
N HIS A 40 -27.29 2.20 17.12
CA HIS A 40 -26.51 2.58 18.29
C HIS A 40 -26.68 1.62 19.49
N GLN A 41 -27.75 0.83 19.53
CA GLN A 41 -28.08 -0.08 20.64
C GLN A 41 -27.48 -1.49 20.43
N ALA A 42 -26.22 -1.58 19.99
CA ALA A 42 -25.58 -2.86 19.71
C ALA A 42 -25.48 -3.75 20.97
N LEU A 43 -26.02 -4.97 20.91
CA LEU A 43 -26.14 -5.92 22.02
C LEU A 43 -24.85 -6.70 22.31
N PHE A 44 -24.01 -6.90 21.30
CA PHE A 44 -22.78 -7.68 21.38
C PHE A 44 -21.65 -6.94 20.70
N VAL A 45 -20.52 -6.81 21.40
CA VAL A 45 -19.38 -6.03 20.91
C VAL A 45 -18.19 -6.95 20.65
N HIS A 46 -17.73 -6.98 19.41
CA HIS A 46 -16.54 -7.74 19.00
C HIS A 46 -15.58 -6.82 18.25
N ASP A 47 -14.29 -6.94 18.55
CA ASP A 47 -13.25 -6.20 17.84
C ASP A 47 -12.92 -6.91 16.52
N VAL A 48 -13.29 -6.27 15.40
CA VAL A 48 -13.07 -6.77 14.04
C VAL A 48 -11.97 -5.98 13.32
N TYR A 49 -11.42 -4.93 13.96
CA TYR A 49 -10.51 -3.98 13.29
C TYR A 49 -9.24 -4.63 12.73
N ALA A 50 -8.70 -5.64 13.41
CA ALA A 50 -7.53 -6.37 12.92
C ALA A 50 -7.78 -6.99 11.54
N SER A 51 -8.99 -7.53 11.30
CA SER A 51 -9.37 -8.09 10.00
C SER A 51 -9.56 -7.00 8.95
N LEU A 52 -10.13 -5.85 9.30
CA LEU A 52 -10.25 -4.71 8.38
C LEU A 52 -8.85 -4.25 7.91
N PHE A 53 -7.95 -4.00 8.86
CA PHE A 53 -6.59 -3.57 8.55
C PHE A 53 -5.85 -4.59 7.68
N PHE A 54 -6.02 -5.88 7.95
CA PHE A 54 -5.40 -6.93 7.14
C PHE A 54 -5.91 -6.95 5.69
N CYS A 55 -7.21 -6.73 5.46
CA CYS A 55 -7.75 -6.58 4.10
C CYS A 55 -7.15 -5.37 3.38
N ASP A 56 -7.04 -4.23 4.05
CA ASP A 56 -6.42 -3.02 3.45
C ASP A 56 -4.93 -3.18 3.21
N PHE A 57 -4.21 -3.92 4.07
CA PHE A 57 -2.81 -4.27 3.86
C PHE A 57 -2.64 -5.17 2.64
N ILE A 58 -3.48 -6.20 2.47
CA ILE A 58 -3.49 -7.04 1.26
C ILE A 58 -3.76 -6.19 0.01
N ASN A 59 -4.75 -5.30 0.06
CA ASN A 59 -5.04 -4.39 -1.06
C ASN A 59 -3.83 -3.53 -1.41
N MET A 60 -3.09 -3.04 -0.43
CA MET A 60 -1.89 -2.23 -0.65
C MET A 60 -0.79 -3.05 -1.34
N VAL A 61 -0.59 -4.29 -0.90
CA VAL A 61 0.33 -5.24 -1.54
C VAL A 61 -0.09 -5.53 -2.99
N ILE A 62 -1.39 -5.74 -3.26
CA ILE A 62 -1.90 -5.95 -4.62
C ILE A 62 -1.59 -4.74 -5.51
N VAL A 63 -1.83 -3.52 -5.04
CA VAL A 63 -1.53 -2.30 -5.82
C VAL A 63 -0.04 -2.20 -6.14
N ILE A 64 0.84 -2.48 -5.17
CA ILE A 64 2.30 -2.43 -5.35
C ILE A 64 2.78 -3.53 -6.32
N CYS A 65 2.35 -4.78 -6.14
CA CYS A 65 2.77 -5.91 -6.98
C CYS A 65 2.27 -5.79 -8.42
N PHE A 66 1.07 -5.24 -8.63
CA PHE A 66 0.44 -5.11 -9.94
C PHE A 66 0.43 -3.67 -10.45
N TYR A 67 1.44 -2.85 -10.10
CA TYR A 67 1.46 -1.42 -10.43
C TYR A 67 1.28 -1.12 -11.94
N SER A 68 1.80 -1.99 -12.82
CA SER A 68 1.67 -1.81 -14.28
C SER A 68 0.24 -1.95 -14.79
N GLN A 69 -0.64 -2.58 -14.02
CA GLN A 69 -2.04 -2.81 -14.38
C GLN A 69 -2.97 -1.64 -14.03
N PHE A 70 -2.48 -0.69 -13.24
CA PHE A 70 -3.24 0.48 -12.78
C PHE A 70 -2.83 1.78 -13.46
N GLY A 71 -1.90 1.71 -14.41
CA GLY A 71 -1.44 2.83 -15.25
C GLY A 71 -1.87 2.68 -16.71
N GLU A 72 -1.63 3.73 -17.49
CA GLU A 72 -1.82 3.69 -18.93
C GLU A 72 -0.89 2.63 -19.54
N ARG A 73 -1.47 1.65 -20.24
CA ARG A 73 -0.68 0.66 -20.97
C ARG A 73 -0.16 1.34 -22.23
N ALA A 74 1.14 1.64 -22.28
CA ALA A 74 1.77 2.07 -23.52
C ALA A 74 1.54 0.98 -24.59
N SER A 75 0.72 1.31 -25.59
CA SER A 75 0.36 0.39 -26.66
C SER A 75 1.61 0.06 -27.48
N GLY A 76 2.23 -1.09 -27.22
CA GLY A 76 3.25 -1.70 -28.10
C GLY A 76 4.69 -1.79 -27.58
N ASN A 77 5.03 -1.20 -26.43
CA ASN A 77 6.43 -1.23 -25.95
C ASN A 77 6.63 -2.26 -24.83
N ASN A 78 7.65 -3.11 -25.01
CA ASN A 78 8.10 -4.09 -24.03
C ASN A 78 8.20 -3.47 -22.64
N VAL A 79 7.76 -4.17 -21.59
CA VAL A 79 7.84 -3.76 -20.17
C VAL A 79 9.24 -3.21 -19.82
N VAL A 80 10.28 -3.73 -20.47
CA VAL A 80 11.68 -3.29 -20.37
C VAL A 80 11.88 -1.82 -20.78
N GLN A 81 11.16 -1.32 -21.79
CA GLN A 81 11.25 0.07 -22.26
C GLN A 81 10.56 1.04 -21.29
N THR A 82 9.44 0.67 -20.69
CA THR A 82 8.81 1.46 -19.62
C THR A 82 9.68 1.52 -18.35
N ILE A 83 10.39 0.43 -18.02
CA ILE A 83 11.40 0.44 -16.95
C ILE A 83 12.57 1.37 -17.31
N LYS A 84 13.03 1.37 -18.56
CA LYS A 84 14.07 2.31 -19.04
C LYS A 84 13.64 3.77 -19.00
N GLU A 85 12.35 4.05 -19.21
CA GLU A 85 11.80 5.40 -19.16
C GLU A 85 11.57 5.94 -17.74
N ASN A 86 11.71 5.11 -16.68
CA ASN A 86 11.55 5.51 -15.26
C ASN A 86 10.25 6.27 -14.95
N LYS A 87 9.20 6.10 -15.77
CA LYS A 87 7.91 6.76 -15.54
C LYS A 87 7.03 5.90 -14.64
N VAL A 88 6.95 6.28 -13.38
CA VAL A 88 5.95 5.70 -12.45
C VAL A 88 4.56 6.22 -12.85
N PRO A 89 3.56 5.36 -13.08
CA PRO A 89 2.23 5.82 -13.47
C PRO A 89 1.60 6.69 -12.37
N VAL A 90 1.15 7.89 -12.73
CA VAL A 90 0.57 8.87 -11.79
C VAL A 90 -0.69 8.32 -11.11
N ALA A 91 -1.52 7.58 -11.84
CA ALA A 91 -2.73 6.96 -11.31
C ALA A 91 -2.45 5.92 -10.22
N PHE A 92 -1.38 5.13 -10.38
CA PHE A 92 -0.92 4.19 -9.36
C PHE A 92 -0.47 4.92 -8.09
N LEU A 93 0.31 5.99 -8.22
CA LEU A 93 0.77 6.77 -7.07
C LEU A 93 -0.42 7.42 -6.32
N ALA A 94 -1.35 8.01 -7.07
CA ALA A 94 -2.56 8.60 -6.50
C ALA A 94 -3.40 7.56 -5.73
N MET A 95 -3.57 6.35 -6.30
CA MET A 95 -4.25 5.25 -5.61
C MET A 95 -3.56 4.86 -4.31
N LEU A 96 -2.24 4.74 -4.31
CA LEU A 96 -1.48 4.37 -3.11
C LEU A 96 -1.63 5.43 -2.02
N LEU A 97 -1.49 6.71 -2.35
CA LEU A 97 -1.65 7.82 -1.41
C LEU A 97 -3.07 7.91 -0.84
N ILE A 98 -4.09 7.80 -1.69
CA ILE A 98 -5.50 7.80 -1.26
C ILE A 98 -5.76 6.59 -0.37
N GLN A 99 -5.27 5.41 -0.73
CA GLN A 99 -5.44 4.20 0.07
C GLN A 99 -4.77 4.34 1.44
N PHE A 100 -3.55 4.87 1.49
CA PHE A 100 -2.85 5.14 2.75
C PHE A 100 -3.65 6.12 3.62
N LEU A 101 -4.14 7.23 3.05
CA LEU A 101 -4.97 8.20 3.76
C LEU A 101 -6.25 7.56 4.31
N LEU A 102 -6.93 6.72 3.52
CA LEU A 102 -8.13 6.02 3.96
C LEU A 102 -7.85 5.09 5.15
N ILE A 103 -6.70 4.40 5.17
CA ILE A 103 -6.29 3.56 6.30
C ILE A 103 -6.06 4.42 7.56
N VAL A 104 -5.41 5.58 7.42
CA VAL A 104 -5.15 6.50 8.54
C VAL A 104 -6.46 7.07 9.11
N ILE A 105 -7.38 7.52 8.24
CA ILE A 105 -8.70 8.02 8.65
C ILE A 105 -9.49 6.90 9.34
N ASP A 106 -9.44 5.67 8.82
CA ASP A 106 -10.15 4.56 9.44
C ASP A 106 -9.63 4.23 10.83
N ARG A 107 -8.30 4.27 11.01
CA ARG A 107 -7.65 4.13 12.32
C ARG A 107 -8.08 5.23 13.28
N ALA A 108 -8.16 6.48 12.82
CA ALA A 108 -8.58 7.61 13.65
C ALA A 108 -10.04 7.45 14.13
N LEU A 109 -10.94 7.07 13.21
CA LEU A 109 -12.34 6.78 13.53
C LEU A 109 -12.50 5.61 14.50
N TYR A 110 -11.67 4.57 14.34
CA TYR A 110 -11.60 3.42 15.25
C TYR A 110 -11.21 3.84 16.67
N LEU A 111 -10.12 4.60 16.83
CA LEU A 111 -9.61 5.04 18.12
C LEU A 111 -10.58 5.99 18.85
N ARG A 112 -11.20 6.92 18.12
CA ARG A 112 -12.20 7.85 18.66
C ARG A 112 -13.57 7.22 18.88
N ARG A 113 -13.77 5.95 18.48
CA ARG A 113 -15.02 5.17 18.68
C ARG A 113 -16.26 5.85 18.11
N ASN A 114 -16.10 6.66 17.07
CA ASN A 114 -17.18 7.43 16.48
C ASN A 114 -17.96 6.61 15.44
N VAL A 115 -19.01 5.91 15.87
CA VAL A 115 -19.86 5.07 15.00
C VAL A 115 -20.51 5.87 13.87
N ARG A 116 -20.94 7.11 14.13
CA ARG A 116 -21.59 7.96 13.11
C ARG A 116 -20.60 8.37 12.03
N GLY A 117 -19.39 8.77 12.44
CA GLY A 117 -18.29 9.08 11.52
C GLY A 117 -17.91 7.86 10.67
N LYS A 118 -17.80 6.68 11.29
CA LYS A 118 -17.52 5.42 10.58
C LYS A 118 -18.63 5.07 9.58
N LEU A 119 -19.91 5.29 9.90
CA LEU A 119 -21.01 5.04 8.96
C LEU A 119 -20.92 5.96 7.73
N PHE A 120 -20.71 7.26 7.93
CA PHE A 120 -20.55 8.20 6.81
C PHE A 120 -19.33 7.85 5.96
N PHE A 121 -18.19 7.55 6.62
CA PHE A 121 -16.98 7.11 5.95
C PHE A 121 -17.17 5.83 5.14
N HIS A 122 -17.89 4.84 5.69
CA HIS A 122 -18.22 3.60 4.99
C HIS A 122 -19.04 3.87 3.71
N LEU A 123 -20.09 4.70 3.80
CA LEU A 123 -20.91 5.05 2.63
C LEU A 123 -20.10 5.80 1.57
N PHE A 124 -19.30 6.79 1.99
CA PHE A 124 -18.41 7.52 1.10
C PHE A 124 -17.41 6.58 0.40
N GLN A 125 -16.81 5.65 1.14
CA GLN A 125 -15.81 4.73 0.61
C GLN A 125 -16.43 3.73 -0.39
N VAL A 126 -17.63 3.22 -0.11
CA VAL A 126 -18.35 2.32 -1.04
C VAL A 126 -18.61 3.06 -2.36
N ILE A 127 -19.20 4.26 -2.30
CA ILE A 127 -19.50 5.06 -3.50
C ILE A 127 -18.21 5.42 -4.25
N GLY A 128 -17.20 5.90 -3.53
CA GLY A 128 -15.92 6.30 -4.10
C GLY A 128 -15.20 5.16 -4.81
N VAL A 129 -15.16 3.96 -4.22
CA VAL A 129 -14.54 2.78 -4.86
C VAL A 129 -15.28 2.37 -6.14
N HIS A 130 -16.62 2.39 -6.15
CA HIS A 130 -17.39 2.03 -7.35
C HIS A 130 -17.20 3.07 -8.46
N ILE A 131 -17.24 4.36 -8.13
CA ILE A 131 -16.99 5.43 -9.10
C ILE A 131 -15.58 5.29 -9.69
N TRP A 132 -14.59 5.08 -8.82
CA TRP A 132 -13.20 4.93 -9.24
C TRP A 132 -12.99 3.73 -10.15
N LEU A 133 -13.51 2.56 -9.77
CA LEU A 133 -13.26 1.30 -10.47
C LEU A 133 -13.99 1.22 -11.83
N PHE A 134 -15.20 1.75 -11.92
CA PHE A 134 -16.02 1.64 -13.13
C PHE A 134 -15.88 2.82 -14.09
N PHE A 135 -15.55 4.02 -13.62
CA PHE A 135 -15.46 5.21 -14.46
C PHE A 135 -14.02 5.73 -14.61
N VAL A 136 -13.31 5.94 -13.49
CA VAL A 136 -11.99 6.57 -13.52
C VAL A 136 -10.92 5.62 -14.05
N LEU A 137 -10.85 4.39 -13.51
CA LEU A 137 -9.82 3.43 -13.89
C LEU A 137 -9.90 3.04 -15.37
N PRO A 138 -11.06 2.68 -15.96
CA PRO A 138 -11.15 2.36 -17.39
C PRO A 138 -10.88 3.58 -18.28
N GLY A 139 -11.16 4.80 -17.78
CA GLY A 139 -10.83 6.05 -18.47
C GLY A 139 -9.33 6.32 -18.58
N ILE A 140 -8.52 5.82 -17.62
CA ILE A 140 -7.06 5.99 -17.60
C ILE A 140 -6.36 4.82 -18.30
N THR A 141 -6.77 3.58 -18.02
CA THR A 141 -6.05 2.39 -18.51
C THR A 141 -6.52 1.94 -19.89
N HIS A 142 -7.62 2.51 -20.41
CA HIS A 142 -8.29 2.10 -21.66
C HIS A 142 -8.66 0.61 -21.74
N THR A 143 -8.70 -0.08 -20.59
CA THR A 143 -9.05 -1.50 -20.49
C THR A 143 -10.34 -1.65 -19.71
N LYS A 144 -11.22 -2.55 -20.16
CA LYS A 144 -12.44 -2.89 -19.43
C LYS A 144 -12.08 -3.61 -18.13
N PHE A 145 -12.87 -3.38 -17.07
CA PHE A 145 -12.69 -4.01 -15.75
C PHE A 145 -12.64 -5.55 -15.83
N ARG A 146 -13.40 -6.14 -16.76
CA ARG A 146 -13.42 -7.59 -17.01
C ARG A 146 -12.06 -8.19 -17.39
N ASP A 147 -11.20 -7.40 -18.03
CA ASP A 147 -9.90 -7.87 -18.53
C ASP A 147 -8.76 -7.56 -17.55
N ASN A 148 -9.03 -6.73 -16.53
CA ASN A 148 -8.05 -6.35 -15.51
C ASN A 148 -8.19 -7.22 -14.26
N VAL A 149 -7.48 -8.35 -14.26
CA VAL A 149 -7.46 -9.32 -13.15
C VAL A 149 -6.96 -8.69 -11.83
N ALA A 150 -5.99 -7.78 -11.89
CA ALA A 150 -5.47 -7.11 -10.71
C ALA A 150 -6.53 -6.24 -10.02
N ALA A 151 -7.29 -5.48 -10.82
CA ALA A 151 -8.41 -4.67 -10.34
C ALA A 151 -9.53 -5.55 -9.74
N GLN A 152 -9.77 -6.75 -10.29
CA GLN A 152 -10.75 -7.69 -9.75
C GLN A 152 -10.35 -8.22 -8.38
N PHE A 153 -9.09 -8.65 -8.21
CA PHE A 153 -8.58 -9.10 -6.91
C PHE A 153 -8.59 -7.97 -5.87
N TRP A 154 -8.16 -6.77 -6.25
CA TRP A 154 -8.23 -5.59 -5.38
C TRP A 154 -9.68 -5.31 -4.95
N TYR A 155 -10.62 -5.35 -5.90
CA TYR A 155 -12.03 -5.13 -5.59
C TYR A 155 -12.61 -6.24 -4.69
N LEU A 156 -12.25 -7.50 -4.91
CA LEU A 156 -12.68 -8.63 -4.07
C LEU A 156 -12.29 -8.41 -2.60
N PHE A 157 -11.03 -8.09 -2.32
CA PHE A 157 -10.58 -7.82 -0.96
C PHE A 157 -11.19 -6.54 -0.39
N LYS A 158 -11.48 -5.54 -1.24
CA LYS A 158 -12.22 -4.35 -0.81
C LYS A 158 -13.67 -4.64 -0.43
N CYS A 159 -14.35 -5.55 -1.14
CA CYS A 159 -15.69 -6.02 -0.78
C CYS A 159 -15.69 -6.78 0.55
N ILE A 160 -14.68 -7.62 0.80
CA ILE A 160 -14.50 -8.28 2.10
C ILE A 160 -14.30 -7.24 3.21
N TYR A 161 -13.47 -6.21 2.96
CA TYR A 161 -13.32 -5.08 3.88
C TYR A 161 -14.66 -4.38 4.16
N PHE A 162 -15.50 -4.14 3.14
CA PHE A 162 -16.82 -3.54 3.32
C PHE A 162 -17.75 -4.43 4.17
N GLY A 163 -17.69 -5.76 4.00
CA GLY A 163 -18.42 -6.70 4.85
C GLY A 163 -18.00 -6.64 6.32
N TYR A 164 -16.69 -6.56 6.60
CA TYR A 164 -16.20 -6.38 7.96
C TYR A 164 -16.52 -4.99 8.53
N SER A 165 -16.43 -3.95 7.72
CA SER A 165 -16.75 -2.57 8.11
C SER A 165 -18.23 -2.40 8.47
N SER A 166 -19.15 -2.99 7.69
CA SER A 166 -20.58 -2.94 8.03
C SER A 166 -20.89 -3.75 9.29
N THR A 167 -20.24 -4.90 9.47
CA THR A 167 -20.35 -5.71 10.69
C THR A 167 -19.84 -4.95 11.91
N GLN A 168 -18.74 -4.23 11.80
CA GLN A 168 -18.21 -3.39 12.88
C GLN A 168 -19.16 -2.25 13.24
N VAL A 169 -19.72 -1.57 12.23
CA VAL A 169 -20.71 -0.50 12.44
C VAL A 169 -21.98 -1.04 13.13
N ARG A 170 -22.38 -2.29 12.82
CA ARG A 170 -23.51 -2.98 13.47
C ARG A 170 -23.23 -3.42 14.91
N LEU A 171 -22.03 -3.93 15.20
CA LEU A 171 -21.65 -4.45 16.54
C LEU A 171 -21.16 -3.35 17.48
N GLY A 172 -20.80 -2.17 16.96
CA GLY A 172 -20.25 -1.07 17.75
C GLY A 172 -18.79 -1.30 18.17
N TYR A 173 -18.29 -0.43 19.07
CA TYR A 173 -16.89 -0.45 19.53
C TYR A 173 -16.77 -0.90 20.99
N PRO A 174 -15.78 -1.76 21.34
CA PRO A 174 -15.59 -2.22 22.70
C PRO A 174 -15.15 -1.08 23.63
N LYS A 175 -15.61 -1.12 24.88
CA LYS A 175 -15.22 -0.15 25.92
C LYS A 175 -13.71 -0.15 26.19
N ARG A 176 -13.04 -1.28 25.98
CA ARG A 176 -11.59 -1.44 26.07
C ARG A 176 -11.05 -1.87 24.71
N ILE A 177 -10.33 -0.97 24.05
CA ILE A 177 -9.53 -1.31 22.88
C ILE A 177 -8.29 -2.01 23.40
N ALA A 178 -8.22 -3.34 23.24
CA ALA A 178 -7.02 -4.10 23.58
C ALA A 178 -5.90 -3.68 22.61
N GLY A 179 -4.73 -3.30 23.14
CA GLY A 179 -3.62 -2.65 22.41
C GLY A 179 -3.20 -3.32 21.08
N ASN A 180 -2.03 -3.95 21.04
CA ASN A 180 -1.62 -4.67 19.84
C ASN A 180 -2.34 -6.03 19.77
N PHE A 181 -3.05 -6.30 18.67
CA PHE A 181 -3.80 -7.55 18.48
C PHE A 181 -2.89 -8.79 18.49
N LEU A 182 -1.64 -8.64 18.00
CA LEU A 182 -0.65 -9.71 17.95
C LEU A 182 -0.17 -10.14 19.34
N MET A 183 -0.24 -9.23 20.32
CA MET A 183 0.30 -9.44 21.66
C MET A 183 -0.67 -10.10 22.66
N LYS A 184 -1.82 -10.60 22.19
CA LYS A 184 -2.84 -11.20 23.08
C LYS A 184 -2.46 -12.57 23.65
N LYS A 185 -1.68 -13.37 22.92
CA LYS A 185 -1.23 -14.72 23.34
C LYS A 185 0.28 -14.85 23.23
N PHE A 186 0.89 -15.60 24.14
CA PHE A 186 2.34 -15.82 24.19
C PHE A 186 2.74 -17.14 23.51
N ASN A 187 2.43 -17.28 22.23
CA ASN A 187 2.76 -18.49 21.46
C ASN A 187 3.92 -18.22 20.49
N TYR A 188 4.61 -19.26 20.02
CA TYR A 188 5.64 -19.13 18.97
C TYR A 188 5.11 -18.47 17.70
N VAL A 189 3.89 -18.82 17.26
CA VAL A 189 3.24 -18.20 16.09
C VAL A 189 3.12 -16.68 16.28
N ASN A 190 2.61 -16.24 17.43
CA ASN A 190 2.46 -14.82 17.73
C ASN A 190 3.81 -14.11 17.88
N GLN A 191 4.83 -14.79 18.38
CA GLN A 191 6.18 -14.24 18.46
C GLN A 191 6.77 -14.00 17.06
N ILE A 192 6.62 -14.97 16.15
CA ILE A 192 7.10 -14.85 14.76
C ILE A 192 6.31 -13.76 14.03
N LEU A 193 4.98 -13.76 14.13
CA LEU A 193 4.13 -12.72 13.53
C LEU A 193 4.47 -11.33 14.06
N TYR A 194 4.77 -11.21 15.36
CA TYR A 194 5.19 -9.93 15.93
C TYR A 194 6.56 -9.47 15.42
N ARG A 195 7.51 -10.40 15.23
CA ARG A 195 8.80 -10.06 14.59
C ARG A 195 8.62 -9.62 13.14
N ILE A 196 7.75 -10.30 12.37
CA ILE A 196 7.40 -9.88 11.00
C ILE A 196 6.77 -8.49 11.00
N TYR A 197 5.89 -8.20 11.96
CA TYR A 197 5.31 -6.88 12.12
C TYR A 197 6.36 -5.79 12.39
N LEU A 198 7.40 -6.07 13.18
CA LEU A 198 8.52 -5.15 13.42
C LEU A 198 9.46 -4.99 12.22
N LEU A 199 9.50 -5.97 11.32
CA LEU A 199 10.32 -5.92 10.09
C LEU A 199 9.71 -4.99 9.02
N ILE A 200 8.41 -4.71 9.09
CA ILE A 200 7.75 -3.81 8.14
C ILE A 200 8.18 -2.37 8.46
N PRO A 201 8.87 -1.67 7.54
CA PRO A 201 9.37 -0.33 7.79
C PRO A 201 8.22 0.65 8.05
N PHE A 202 8.45 1.60 8.96
CA PHE A 202 7.51 2.67 9.35
C PHE A 202 6.17 2.23 9.94
N LEU A 203 5.78 0.95 9.89
CA LEU A 203 4.46 0.50 10.34
C LEU A 203 4.28 0.67 11.87
N LEU A 204 5.29 0.28 12.66
CA LEU A 204 5.27 0.47 14.11
C LEU A 204 5.26 1.96 14.47
N GLU A 205 6.11 2.75 13.81
CA GLU A 205 6.26 4.18 14.07
C GLU A 205 4.95 4.94 13.80
N LEU A 206 4.40 4.75 12.59
CA LEU A 206 3.13 5.37 12.20
C LEU A 206 2.01 4.94 13.12
N ARG A 207 1.93 3.65 13.47
CA ARG A 207 0.93 3.18 14.44
C ARG A 207 1.06 3.90 15.77
N THR A 208 2.27 3.98 16.32
CA THR A 208 2.51 4.54 17.66
C THR A 208 2.18 6.03 17.70
N ILE A 209 2.56 6.77 16.65
CA ILE A 209 2.23 8.19 16.50
C ILE A 209 0.72 8.39 16.35
N MET A 210 0.05 7.59 15.52
CA MET A 210 -1.42 7.67 15.38
C MET A 210 -2.14 7.33 16.69
N ASP A 211 -1.70 6.28 17.39
CA ASP A 211 -2.29 5.87 18.66
C ASP A 211 -2.09 6.98 19.71
N TRP A 212 -0.97 7.72 19.70
CA TRP A 212 -0.74 8.90 20.55
C TRP A 212 -1.64 10.09 20.17
N ILE A 213 -1.79 10.42 18.89
CA ILE A 213 -2.60 11.56 18.42
C ILE A 213 -4.09 11.39 18.79
N PHE A 214 -4.63 10.18 18.66
CA PHE A 214 -6.07 9.93 18.79
C PHE A 214 -6.49 9.34 20.13
N THR A 215 -5.55 9.11 21.05
CA THR A 215 -5.84 8.67 22.43
C THR A 215 -5.62 9.82 23.38
N ASP A 216 -6.58 10.06 24.26
CA ASP A 216 -6.45 11.07 25.30
C ASP A 216 -5.43 10.58 26.35
N THR A 217 -4.20 11.11 26.31
CA THR A 217 -3.09 10.75 27.20
C THR A 217 -2.41 11.99 27.76
N ALA A 218 -1.88 11.88 28.97
CA ALA A 218 -1.10 12.94 29.62
C ALA A 218 0.40 12.89 29.26
N LEU A 219 0.85 11.82 28.58
CA LEU A 219 2.25 11.61 28.23
C LEU A 219 2.63 12.42 26.98
N GLY A 220 3.80 13.08 27.05
CA GLY A 220 4.44 13.65 25.85
C GLY A 220 4.84 12.56 24.85
N LEU A 221 4.99 12.93 23.57
CA LEU A 221 5.27 11.99 22.48
C LEU A 221 6.53 11.14 22.73
N SER A 222 7.63 11.74 23.21
CA SER A 222 8.86 11.00 23.49
C SER A 222 8.68 9.93 24.57
N SER A 223 7.96 10.25 25.65
CA SER A 223 7.67 9.31 26.73
C SER A 223 6.72 8.20 26.28
N TRP A 224 5.78 8.53 25.38
CA TRP A 224 4.90 7.55 24.76
C TRP A 224 5.66 6.56 23.87
N LEU A 225 6.57 7.06 23.02
CA LEU A 225 7.45 6.22 22.19
C LEU A 225 8.33 5.30 23.05
N GLN A 226 8.92 5.82 24.12
CA GLN A 226 9.70 5.01 25.07
C GLN A 226 8.85 3.92 25.73
N LEU A 227 7.61 4.23 26.12
CA LEU A 227 6.70 3.25 26.70
C LEU A 227 6.40 2.10 25.73
N GLU A 228 6.13 2.40 24.45
CA GLU A 228 5.84 1.39 23.43
C GLU A 228 7.07 0.55 23.05
N ASP A 229 8.27 1.14 23.04
CA ASP A 229 9.51 0.38 22.84
C ASP A 229 9.78 -0.59 24.00
N VAL A 230 9.67 -0.11 25.25
CA VAL A 230 9.80 -0.97 26.44
C VAL A 230 8.75 -2.08 26.43
N TYR A 231 7.50 -1.77 26.09
CA TYR A 231 6.43 -2.75 25.99
C TYR A 231 6.70 -3.82 24.92
N SER A 232 7.20 -3.40 23.76
CA SER A 232 7.58 -4.29 22.65
C SER A 232 8.70 -5.25 23.03
N ASN A 233 9.75 -4.75 23.69
CA ASN A 233 10.88 -5.56 24.16
C ASN A 233 10.45 -6.52 25.28
N MET A 234 9.64 -6.05 26.23
CA MET A 234 9.07 -6.86 27.30
C MET A 234 8.21 -8.00 26.76
N TYR A 235 7.40 -7.75 25.72
CA TYR A 235 6.58 -8.77 25.08
C TYR A 235 7.43 -9.88 24.45
N LEU A 236 8.45 -9.51 23.67
CA LEU A 236 9.37 -10.48 23.06
C LEU A 236 10.10 -11.33 24.11
N LEU A 237 10.56 -10.71 25.20
CA LEU A 237 11.20 -11.41 26.31
C LEU A 237 10.22 -12.37 26.99
N LYS A 238 8.97 -11.95 27.21
CA LYS A 238 7.94 -12.81 27.80
C LYS A 238 7.61 -14.01 26.93
N CYS A 239 7.54 -13.85 25.61
CA CYS A 239 7.41 -14.96 24.67
C CYS A 239 8.60 -15.92 24.74
N ALA A 240 9.84 -15.41 24.85
CA ALA A 240 11.04 -16.23 25.00
C ALA A 240 11.03 -17.03 26.31
N ARG A 241 10.65 -16.41 27.43
CA ARG A 241 10.51 -17.10 28.72
C ARG A 241 9.40 -18.15 28.71
N TRP A 242 8.29 -17.87 28.04
CA TRP A 242 7.23 -18.86 27.83
C TRP A 242 7.75 -20.07 27.04
N ALA A 243 8.52 -19.82 25.97
CA ALA A 243 9.13 -20.86 25.15
C ALA A 243 10.12 -21.73 25.94
N GLU A 244 11.00 -21.11 26.73
CA GLU A 244 11.94 -21.81 27.63
C GLU A 244 11.20 -22.66 28.67
N LYS A 245 10.10 -22.15 29.23
CA LYS A 245 9.29 -22.89 30.21
C LYS A 245 8.54 -24.06 29.58
N LYS A 246 8.00 -23.89 28.36
CA LYS A 246 7.22 -24.92 27.66
C LYS A 246 8.10 -26.04 27.11
N TYR A 247 9.32 -25.70 26.68
CA TYR A 247 10.30 -26.63 26.11
C TYR A 247 11.63 -26.52 26.89
N PRO A 248 11.69 -27.03 28.12
CA PRO A 248 12.88 -26.92 28.95
C PRO A 248 14.02 -27.73 28.34
N THR A 249 15.18 -27.07 28.19
CA THR A 249 16.41 -27.73 27.77
C THR A 249 17.20 -28.15 29.00
N GLN A 250 17.65 -29.40 29.03
CA GLN A 250 18.52 -29.88 30.11
C GLN A 250 19.81 -29.04 30.18
N ARG A 251 20.21 -28.65 31.40
CA ARG A 251 21.42 -27.86 31.62
C ARG A 251 22.64 -28.76 31.43
N GLY A 252 23.68 -28.24 30.78
CA GLY A 252 24.94 -28.98 30.56
C GLY A 252 24.95 -29.94 29.37
N VAL A 253 23.84 -30.05 28.61
CA VAL A 253 23.79 -30.89 27.40
C VAL A 253 24.12 -30.07 26.16
N THR A 254 24.89 -30.66 25.25
CA THR A 254 25.24 -30.03 23.97
C THR A 254 23.99 -29.86 23.08
N ARG A 255 23.92 -28.75 22.35
CA ARG A 255 22.80 -28.50 21.40
C ARG A 255 22.86 -29.49 20.23
N PRO A 256 21.71 -30.00 19.75
CA PRO A 256 21.69 -30.97 18.66
C PRO A 256 22.31 -30.39 17.39
N LYS A 257 23.15 -31.19 16.73
CA LYS A 257 23.93 -30.78 15.53
C LYS A 257 23.04 -30.16 14.45
N LEU A 258 21.85 -30.72 14.21
CA LEU A 258 20.90 -30.22 13.21
C LEU A 258 20.50 -28.76 13.46
N THR A 259 20.26 -28.37 14.72
CA THR A 259 19.91 -26.97 15.03
C THR A 259 21.09 -26.02 14.86
N LYS A 260 22.31 -26.47 15.17
CA LYS A 260 23.54 -25.68 15.00
C LYS A 260 23.85 -25.45 13.52
N TYR A 261 23.93 -26.51 12.74
CA TYR A 261 24.23 -26.43 11.31
C TYR A 261 23.05 -25.87 10.50
N GLY A 262 21.80 -26.10 10.93
CA GLY A 262 20.63 -25.52 10.27
C GLY A 262 20.58 -24.01 10.40
N VAL A 263 20.61 -23.47 11.63
CA VAL A 263 20.53 -22.02 11.86
C VAL A 263 21.83 -21.31 11.47
N GLY A 264 22.99 -21.88 11.84
CA GLY A 264 24.28 -21.30 11.48
C GLY A 264 24.58 -21.39 9.98
N GLY A 265 24.27 -22.54 9.37
CA GLY A 265 24.45 -22.75 7.94
C GLY A 265 23.51 -21.90 7.09
N SER A 266 22.25 -21.72 7.48
CA SER A 266 21.33 -20.82 6.75
C SER A 266 21.80 -19.37 6.80
N LEU A 267 22.31 -18.89 7.95
CA LEU A 267 22.87 -17.55 8.08
C LEU A 267 24.14 -17.38 7.22
N LEU A 268 25.02 -18.38 7.20
CA LEU A 268 26.22 -18.37 6.38
C LEU A 268 25.88 -18.36 4.88
N THR A 269 24.96 -19.21 4.43
CA THR A 269 24.50 -19.26 3.04
C THR A 269 23.87 -17.93 2.62
N LEU A 270 23.04 -17.31 3.48
CA LEU A 270 22.46 -16.00 3.22
C LEU A 270 23.55 -14.93 3.00
N LEU A 271 24.60 -14.93 3.84
CA LEU A 271 25.71 -13.99 3.72
C LEU A 271 26.49 -14.19 2.41
N ILE A 272 26.77 -15.44 2.04
CA ILE A 272 27.43 -15.77 0.77
C ILE A 272 26.57 -15.29 -0.40
N LEU A 273 25.26 -15.56 -0.39
CA LEU A 273 24.35 -15.07 -1.42
C LEU A 273 24.38 -13.54 -1.49
N LEU A 274 24.34 -12.81 -0.38
CA LEU A 274 24.35 -11.35 -0.39
C LEU A 274 25.61 -10.78 -1.05
N ILE A 275 26.78 -11.39 -0.82
CA ILE A 275 28.06 -10.94 -1.40
C ILE A 275 28.15 -11.29 -2.90
N TRP A 276 27.78 -12.51 -3.28
CA TRP A 276 28.02 -13.03 -4.64
C TRP A 276 26.85 -12.85 -5.60
N PHE A 277 25.61 -12.76 -5.10
CA PHE A 277 24.41 -12.61 -5.94
C PHE A 277 24.41 -11.35 -6.82
N PRO A 278 24.79 -10.15 -6.32
CA PRO A 278 24.85 -8.95 -7.17
C PRO A 278 25.83 -9.10 -8.35
N LEU A 279 26.97 -9.77 -8.13
CA LEU A 279 27.96 -10.04 -9.16
C LEU A 279 27.41 -11.00 -10.23
N LEU A 280 26.74 -12.09 -9.79
CA LEU A 280 26.08 -13.03 -10.69
C LEU A 280 24.97 -12.33 -11.49
N PHE A 281 24.15 -11.51 -10.83
CA PHE A 281 23.06 -10.77 -11.46
C PHE A 281 23.57 -9.78 -12.52
N PHE A 282 24.64 -9.05 -12.22
CA PHE A 282 25.26 -8.12 -13.19
C PHE A 282 25.71 -8.85 -14.46
N SER A 283 26.40 -9.98 -14.30
CA SER A 283 26.87 -10.81 -15.43
C SER A 283 25.72 -11.34 -16.32
N PHE A 284 24.58 -11.70 -15.73
CA PHE A 284 23.39 -12.08 -16.52
C PHE A 284 22.74 -10.90 -17.24
N SER A 285 22.83 -9.69 -16.69
CA SER A 285 22.15 -8.51 -17.21
C SER A 285 22.85 -7.81 -18.39
N SER A 286 24.13 -8.10 -18.63
CA SER A 286 24.97 -7.38 -19.62
C SER A 286 24.78 -7.79 -21.08
N SER A 287 23.88 -8.72 -21.41
CA SER A 287 23.79 -9.29 -22.77
C SER A 287 22.78 -8.60 -23.70
N PHE A 288 22.80 -7.28 -23.77
CA PHE A 288 22.14 -6.54 -24.85
C PHE A 288 23.18 -5.70 -25.61
N TYR A 289 24.04 -6.36 -26.39
CA TYR A 289 24.82 -5.69 -27.41
C TYR A 289 23.86 -5.25 -28.52
N GLN A 290 23.40 -4.01 -28.46
CA GLN A 290 22.67 -3.40 -29.58
C GLN A 290 23.69 -2.79 -30.55
N PRO A 291 23.64 -3.12 -31.85
CA PRO A 291 24.39 -2.41 -32.86
C PRO A 291 24.05 -0.92 -32.80
N ASN A 292 25.06 -0.04 -32.83
CA ASN A 292 24.88 1.41 -32.91
C ASN A 292 25.30 1.89 -34.30
N PRO A 293 24.49 1.66 -35.36
CA PRO A 293 24.82 2.17 -36.68
C PRO A 293 24.78 3.71 -36.66
N PRO A 294 25.68 4.39 -37.38
CA PRO A 294 25.60 5.84 -37.53
C PRO A 294 24.31 6.21 -38.26
N THR A 295 23.66 7.28 -37.81
CA THR A 295 22.46 7.85 -38.46
C THR A 295 22.82 8.87 -39.54
N GLU A 296 24.00 9.48 -39.43
CA GLU A 296 24.47 10.53 -40.33
C GLU A 296 25.99 10.48 -40.43
N VAL A 297 26.51 10.61 -41.65
CA VAL A 297 27.95 10.73 -41.92
C VAL A 297 28.18 12.01 -42.72
N ASN A 298 28.89 12.97 -42.12
CA ASN A 298 29.27 14.22 -42.77
C ASN A 298 30.76 14.17 -43.19
N VAL A 299 31.03 14.45 -44.45
CA VAL A 299 32.37 14.49 -45.05
C VAL A 299 32.64 15.90 -45.57
N GLU A 300 33.66 16.54 -45.04
CA GLU A 300 34.10 17.89 -45.43
C GLU A 300 35.55 17.87 -45.92
N ILE A 301 35.80 18.44 -47.10
CA ILE A 301 37.15 18.62 -47.64
C ILE A 301 37.48 20.12 -47.63
N LYS A 302 38.51 20.47 -46.86
CA LYS A 302 39.01 21.85 -46.69
C LYS A 302 40.49 21.90 -47.06
N VAL A 303 40.93 23.01 -47.62
CA VAL A 303 42.35 23.31 -47.82
C VAL A 303 42.71 24.43 -46.86
N GLY A 304 43.48 24.12 -45.82
CA GLY A 304 43.89 25.10 -44.81
C GLY A 304 42.71 25.73 -44.05
N PRO A 305 42.77 27.03 -43.71
CA PRO A 305 41.73 27.73 -42.95
C PRO A 305 40.58 28.25 -43.82
N TYR A 306 40.57 27.94 -45.12
CA TYR A 306 39.55 28.41 -46.04
C TYR A 306 38.24 27.61 -45.91
N LEU A 307 37.16 28.15 -46.49
CA LEU A 307 35.86 27.48 -46.54
C LEU A 307 35.96 26.09 -47.20
N PRO A 308 35.13 25.12 -46.78
CA PRO A 308 35.11 23.80 -47.40
C PRO A 308 34.81 23.88 -48.89
N ILE A 309 35.64 23.18 -49.65
CA ILE A 309 35.52 23.06 -51.10
C ILE A 309 34.50 21.95 -51.43
N TYR A 310 34.34 20.98 -50.52
CA TYR A 310 33.38 19.90 -50.63
C TYR A 310 32.72 19.63 -49.27
N HIS A 311 31.40 19.47 -49.28
CA HIS A 311 30.58 19.10 -48.13
C HIS A 311 29.56 18.07 -48.61
N MET A 312 29.49 16.93 -47.92
CA MET A 312 28.58 15.83 -48.25
C MET A 312 28.05 15.21 -46.98
N THR A 313 26.73 15.13 -46.87
CA THR A 313 26.05 14.43 -45.79
C THR A 313 25.35 13.20 -46.36
N ALA A 314 25.67 12.02 -45.83
CA ALA A 314 24.97 10.77 -46.09
C ALA A 314 24.05 10.44 -44.91
N GLN A 315 22.80 10.10 -45.22
CA GLN A 315 21.76 9.72 -44.24
C GLN A 315 21.28 8.28 -44.50
N ASP A 316 20.23 7.83 -43.80
CA ASP A 316 19.76 6.44 -43.74
C ASP A 316 19.67 5.67 -45.08
N ILE A 317 19.38 6.33 -46.20
CA ILE A 317 19.24 5.68 -47.52
C ILE A 317 20.61 5.40 -48.18
N ASP A 318 21.60 6.25 -47.91
CA ASP A 318 22.95 6.14 -48.46
C ASP A 318 23.84 5.25 -47.56
N LEU A 319 23.43 5.03 -46.31
CA LEU A 319 24.11 4.19 -45.34
C LEU A 319 23.65 2.74 -45.48
N VAL A 320 24.38 1.97 -46.27
CA VAL A 320 24.09 0.54 -46.50
C VAL A 320 24.77 -0.33 -45.45
N SER A 321 24.00 -1.14 -44.74
CA SER A 321 24.53 -2.17 -43.84
C SER A 321 25.19 -3.29 -44.64
N PHE A 322 26.37 -3.74 -44.22
CA PHE A 322 27.04 -4.87 -44.85
C PHE A 322 26.20 -6.15 -44.80
N SER A 323 26.05 -6.82 -45.93
CA SER A 323 25.53 -8.20 -45.99
C SER A 323 26.59 -9.20 -45.49
N SER A 324 26.15 -10.40 -45.12
CA SER A 324 27.07 -11.49 -44.73
C SER A 324 28.03 -11.88 -45.86
N THR A 325 27.65 -11.68 -47.13
CA THR A 325 28.51 -11.89 -48.29
C THR A 325 29.56 -10.78 -48.43
N ASP A 326 29.16 -9.52 -48.23
CA ASP A 326 30.08 -8.36 -48.32
C ASP A 326 31.14 -8.43 -47.23
N LEU A 327 30.78 -8.87 -46.03
CA LEU A 327 31.72 -9.10 -44.93
C LEU A 327 32.74 -10.19 -45.27
N LYS A 328 32.34 -11.26 -45.96
CA LYS A 328 33.27 -12.32 -46.38
C LYS A 328 34.25 -11.80 -47.41
N ILE A 329 33.77 -11.09 -48.44
CA ILE A 329 34.62 -10.50 -49.47
C ILE A 329 35.62 -9.50 -48.85
N LEU A 330 35.16 -8.66 -47.92
CA LEU A 330 36.03 -7.73 -47.21
C LEU A 330 37.10 -8.47 -46.40
N ARG A 331 36.71 -9.53 -45.69
CA ARG A 331 37.63 -10.35 -44.89
C ARG A 331 38.68 -11.03 -45.76
N ASP A 332 38.27 -11.66 -46.85
CA ASP A 332 39.18 -12.34 -47.78
C ASP A 332 40.19 -11.34 -48.38
N LYS A 333 39.75 -10.12 -48.74
CA LYS A 333 40.65 -9.06 -49.21
C LYS A 333 41.66 -8.61 -48.16
N ILE A 334 41.22 -8.44 -46.91
CA ILE A 334 42.11 -8.07 -45.80
C ILE A 334 43.14 -9.17 -45.56
N ASP A 335 42.72 -10.44 -45.58
CA ASP A 335 43.60 -11.58 -45.37
C ASP A 335 44.64 -11.72 -46.50
N THR A 336 44.27 -11.42 -47.75
CA THR A 336 45.24 -11.39 -48.87
C THR A 336 46.24 -10.24 -48.75
N LEU A 337 45.82 -9.05 -48.32
CA LEU A 337 46.70 -7.89 -48.15
C LEU A 337 47.67 -8.03 -46.97
N ASN A 338 47.32 -8.84 -45.97
CA ASN A 338 48.21 -9.15 -44.85
C ASN A 338 49.17 -10.31 -45.15
N ALA A 339 48.93 -11.07 -46.22
CA ALA A 339 49.78 -12.19 -46.64
C ALA A 339 50.88 -11.77 -47.64
N GLU A 340 50.71 -10.61 -48.28
CA GLU A 340 51.77 -9.88 -48.99
C GLU A 340 52.60 -9.03 -48.01
#